data_AF-A0A4P8KRD5-F1
#
_entry.id   AF-A0A4P8KRD5-F1
#
_cell.length_a   1.000
_cell.length_b   1.000
_cell.length_c   1.000
_cell.angle_alpha   90.00
_cell.angle_beta   90.00
_cell.angle_gamma   90.00
#
_symmetry.space_group_name_H-M   'P 1'
#
loop_
_entity.id
_entity.type
_entity.pdbx_description
1 polymer ?
#
loop_
_entity_poly.entity_id
_entity_poly.type
_entity_poly.pdbx_seq_one_letter_code
_entity_poly.pdbx_strand_id
1 'polypeptide(L)'
;MNSIRGLASAAIGGLVAALVLSGCAAPTGSPSPTPSRQTTGTRPADVLAPCNLGEKWDRAAILEVARYDAPAVDDSLLDDYGPTIANNSCSDAAIIKWQELRRETGESDEICRIAWYDDPFMGLTYPIGCAVPVMVVTDASR
;
A
#
# COMPACT_ATOMS: atom_id res chain seq x y z
N MET A 1 -43.70 7.72 47.18
CA MET A 1 -42.27 8.10 47.32
C MET A 1 -41.88 8.93 46.10
N ASN A 2 -40.95 9.85 46.30
CA ASN A 2 -40.91 11.20 45.71
C ASN A 2 -40.42 11.31 44.26
N SER A 3 -40.89 12.38 43.60
CA SER A 3 -40.40 12.94 42.34
C SER A 3 -38.95 13.43 42.42
N ILE A 4 -38.23 13.42 41.29
CA ILE A 4 -37.28 14.50 40.94
C ILE A 4 -37.50 14.89 39.48
N ARG A 5 -37.75 16.19 39.29
CA ARG A 5 -37.85 16.91 38.02
C ARG A 5 -36.46 17.40 37.59
N GLY A 6 -36.18 17.33 36.29
CA GLY A 6 -35.56 18.37 35.45
C GLY A 6 -34.11 18.82 35.73
N LEU A 7 -33.38 19.12 34.65
CA LEU A 7 -32.58 20.34 34.49
C LEU A 7 -32.20 20.51 33.00
N ALA A 8 -32.42 21.72 32.51
CA ALA A 8 -32.10 22.21 31.17
C ALA A 8 -30.85 23.10 31.22
N SER A 9 -30.37 23.48 30.02
CA SER A 9 -29.39 24.56 29.73
C SER A 9 -27.91 24.15 29.90
N ALA A 10 -26.94 24.63 29.11
CA ALA A 10 -26.86 25.86 28.33
C ALA A 10 -25.86 25.73 27.16
N ALA A 11 -26.00 26.62 26.19
CA ALA A 11 -25.07 26.90 25.10
C ALA A 11 -23.72 27.43 25.59
N ILE A 12 -22.64 27.11 24.86
CA ILE A 12 -21.38 27.84 24.88
C ILE A 12 -20.97 28.08 23.43
N GLY A 13 -21.00 29.34 23.03
CA GLY A 13 -20.36 29.81 21.80
C GLY A 13 -18.92 30.24 22.05
N GLY A 14 -18.18 30.41 20.96
CA GLY A 14 -17.07 31.35 20.91
C GLY A 14 -15.70 30.78 20.52
N LEU A 15 -15.23 31.27 19.36
CA LEU A 15 -13.87 31.78 19.10
C LEU A 15 -12.74 30.77 18.82
N VAL A 16 -12.26 30.74 17.57
CA VAL A 16 -10.81 30.79 17.27
C VAL A 16 -10.58 31.56 15.97
N ALA A 17 -9.85 32.68 16.09
CA ALA A 17 -9.21 33.39 14.99
C ALA A 17 -7.75 32.91 14.86
N ALA A 18 -7.24 32.72 13.64
CA ALA A 18 -5.81 32.72 13.29
C ALA A 18 -5.70 32.51 11.77
N LEU A 19 -5.28 33.51 10.99
CA LEU A 19 -3.89 33.91 10.70
C LEU A 19 -3.29 33.18 9.48
N VAL A 20 -3.30 33.92 8.37
CA VAL A 20 -2.37 34.02 7.24
C VAL A 20 -1.14 33.09 7.26
N LEU A 21 -0.83 32.46 6.11
CA LEU A 21 0.54 32.32 5.65
C LEU A 21 0.64 32.35 4.11
N SER A 22 1.49 33.28 3.67
CA SER A 22 2.01 33.50 2.32
C SER A 22 3.19 32.56 2.05
N GLY A 23 3.45 32.26 0.77
CA GLY A 23 4.68 31.60 0.27
C GLY A 23 4.39 30.27 -0.44
N CYS A 24 5.04 29.85 -1.53
CA CYS A 24 6.32 30.28 -2.11
C CYS A 24 6.39 29.95 -3.61
N ALA A 25 7.37 30.57 -4.26
CA ALA A 25 7.68 30.61 -5.67
C ALA A 25 7.72 29.26 -6.42
N ALA A 26 7.26 29.29 -7.67
CA ALA A 26 7.51 28.24 -8.66
C ALA A 26 8.91 28.42 -9.28
N PRO A 27 9.82 27.45 -9.18
CA PRO A 27 11.02 27.44 -10.01
C PRO A 27 10.68 26.97 -11.43
N THR A 28 11.05 27.80 -12.41
CA THR A 28 11.21 27.44 -13.82
C THR A 28 12.29 26.39 -13.98
N GLY A 29 11.94 25.23 -14.54
CA GLY A 29 12.88 24.16 -14.88
C GLY A 29 12.58 23.60 -16.28
N SER A 30 13.55 23.76 -17.18
CA SER A 30 13.61 23.32 -18.58
C SER A 30 13.35 21.83 -18.84
N PRO A 31 13.02 21.44 -20.10
CA PRO A 31 12.55 20.10 -20.43
C PRO A 31 13.68 19.06 -20.34
N SER A 32 13.41 17.96 -19.64
CA SER A 32 14.27 16.76 -19.64
C SER A 32 13.76 15.71 -20.64
N PRO A 33 14.67 14.89 -21.18
CA PRO A 33 14.51 14.18 -22.44
C PRO A 33 13.55 13.00 -22.33
N THR A 34 12.73 12.81 -23.37
CA THR A 34 11.89 11.64 -23.57
C THR A 34 12.74 10.37 -23.54
N PRO A 35 12.49 9.40 -22.65
CA PRO A 35 13.19 8.13 -22.72
C PRO A 35 12.61 7.27 -23.84
N SER A 36 13.55 6.59 -24.49
CA SER A 36 13.40 5.68 -25.61
C SER A 36 12.19 4.75 -25.53
N ARG A 37 11.48 4.67 -26.66
CA ARG A 37 10.50 3.65 -27.00
C ARG A 37 11.10 2.26 -26.78
N GLN A 38 10.71 1.60 -25.68
CA GLN A 38 11.03 0.19 -25.47
C GLN A 38 10.06 -0.69 -26.26
N THR A 39 10.66 -1.65 -26.95
CA THR A 39 10.06 -2.66 -27.80
C THR A 39 9.19 -3.61 -26.99
N THR A 40 8.10 -4.03 -27.62
CA THR A 40 7.00 -4.88 -27.16
C THR A 40 7.49 -6.23 -26.61
N GLY A 41 7.56 -6.36 -25.29
CA GLY A 41 7.32 -7.63 -24.61
C GLY A 41 5.88 -7.55 -24.09
N THR A 42 5.03 -8.51 -24.46
CA THR A 42 3.66 -8.59 -23.91
C THR A 42 3.78 -8.86 -22.42
N ARG A 43 3.81 -7.78 -21.64
CA ARG A 43 3.77 -7.84 -20.17
C ARG A 43 2.44 -8.50 -19.78
N PRO A 44 2.41 -9.43 -18.80
CA PRO A 44 1.17 -10.03 -18.32
C PRO A 44 0.13 -8.95 -17.99
N ALA A 45 -1.16 -9.23 -18.17
CA ALA A 45 -2.25 -8.27 -17.96
C ALA A 45 -2.26 -7.66 -16.54
N ASP A 46 -1.58 -8.31 -15.59
CA ASP A 46 -1.39 -7.98 -14.16
C ASP A 46 -0.74 -6.62 -13.88
N VAL A 47 -0.29 -5.91 -14.93
CA VAL A 47 0.37 -4.61 -14.83
C VAL A 47 -0.62 -3.46 -14.71
N LEU A 48 -1.87 -3.71 -15.11
CA LEU A 48 -2.92 -2.69 -15.11
C LEU A 48 -3.72 -2.65 -13.81
N ALA A 49 -3.63 -3.69 -12.97
CA ALA A 49 -4.32 -3.71 -11.69
C ALA A 49 -3.64 -2.73 -10.70
N PRO A 50 -4.41 -1.91 -9.95
CA PRO A 50 -3.85 -1.11 -8.88
C PRO A 50 -3.27 -2.01 -7.78
N CYS A 51 -2.44 -1.44 -6.90
CA CYS A 51 -1.92 -2.20 -5.77
C CYS A 51 -3.09 -2.67 -4.89
N ASN A 52 -3.11 -3.96 -4.55
CA ASN A 52 -4.15 -4.59 -3.73
C ASN A 52 -3.88 -4.49 -2.22
N LEU A 53 -2.84 -3.75 -1.83
CA LEU A 53 -2.43 -3.54 -0.45
C LEU A 53 -2.70 -2.09 -0.05
N GLY A 54 -3.20 -1.90 1.16
CA GLY A 54 -3.35 -0.57 1.71
C GLY A 54 -3.81 -0.58 3.16
N GLU A 55 -4.47 0.50 3.53
CA GLU A 55 -4.94 0.76 4.89
C GLU A 55 -6.44 0.98 4.88
N LYS A 56 -7.10 0.60 5.97
CA LYS A 56 -8.49 0.95 6.23
C LYS A 56 -8.66 1.32 7.69
N TRP A 57 -9.51 2.29 7.97
CA TRP A 57 -9.90 2.61 9.33
C TRP A 57 -10.92 1.58 9.86
N ASP A 58 -10.56 0.84 10.91
CA ASP A 58 -11.48 -0.02 11.64
C ASP A 58 -12.22 0.78 12.71
N ARG A 59 -13.53 0.97 12.53
CA ARG A 59 -14.37 1.71 13.49
C ARG A 59 -14.65 0.94 14.78
N ALA A 60 -14.60 -0.39 14.77
CA ALA A 60 -14.83 -1.19 15.97
C ALA A 60 -13.59 -1.19 16.85
N ALA A 61 -12.41 -1.30 16.23
CA ALA A 61 -11.13 -1.28 16.93
C ALA A 61 -10.57 0.14 17.17
N ILE A 62 -11.13 1.17 16.50
CA ILE A 62 -10.70 2.58 16.58
C ILE A 62 -9.20 2.71 16.22
N LEU A 63 -8.78 2.01 15.16
CA LEU A 63 -7.41 2.03 14.70
C LEU A 63 -7.32 1.78 13.19
N GLU A 64 -6.20 2.14 12.59
CA GLU A 64 -5.88 1.86 11.20
C GLU A 64 -5.37 0.41 11.08
N VAL A 65 -6.01 -0.38 10.21
CA VAL A 65 -5.64 -1.77 9.95
C VAL A 65 -5.23 -1.94 8.50
N ALA A 66 -4.43 -2.97 8.23
CA ALA A 66 -4.11 -3.36 6.87
C ALA A 66 -5.37 -3.83 6.10
N ARG A 67 -5.43 -3.45 4.82
CA ARG A 67 -6.40 -3.94 3.85
C ARG A 67 -5.68 -4.75 2.79
N TYR A 68 -6.21 -5.92 2.49
CA TYR A 68 -5.77 -6.79 1.41
C TYR A 68 -6.97 -7.11 0.51
N ASP A 69 -6.89 -6.70 -0.75
CA ASP A 69 -7.85 -7.06 -1.78
C ASP A 69 -7.35 -8.28 -2.57
N ALA A 70 -8.26 -8.99 -3.22
CA ALA A 70 -7.91 -10.13 -4.06
C ALA A 70 -6.90 -9.72 -5.15
N PRO A 71 -5.82 -10.50 -5.35
CA PRO A 71 -4.83 -10.20 -6.36
C PRO A 71 -5.43 -10.41 -7.76
N ALA A 72 -4.93 -9.65 -8.73
CA ALA A 72 -5.32 -9.79 -10.14
C ALA A 72 -4.31 -10.72 -10.84
N VAL A 73 -4.39 -12.01 -10.53
CA VAL A 73 -3.54 -13.08 -11.07
C VAL A 73 -4.39 -14.30 -11.44
N ASP A 74 -3.84 -15.18 -12.28
CA ASP A 74 -4.51 -16.43 -12.67
C ASP A 74 -4.75 -17.36 -11.47
N ASP A 75 -5.89 -18.07 -11.49
CA ASP A 75 -6.30 -18.97 -10.40
C ASP A 75 -5.25 -20.05 -10.09
N SER A 76 -4.51 -20.54 -11.10
CA SER A 76 -3.45 -21.52 -10.89
C SER A 76 -2.32 -21.00 -10.00
N LEU A 77 -2.04 -19.69 -10.03
CA LEU A 77 -1.02 -19.09 -9.16
C LEU A 77 -1.53 -18.96 -7.72
N LEU A 78 -2.85 -18.85 -7.51
CA LEU A 78 -3.45 -18.86 -6.19
C LEU A 78 -3.41 -20.25 -5.55
N ASP A 79 -3.56 -21.31 -6.36
CA ASP A 79 -3.40 -22.68 -5.89
C ASP A 79 -1.95 -22.97 -5.44
N ASP A 80 -0.96 -22.46 -6.18
CA ASP A 80 0.46 -22.71 -5.92
C ASP A 80 1.04 -21.84 -4.79
N TYR A 81 0.65 -20.57 -4.70
CA TYR A 81 1.26 -19.58 -3.80
C TYR A 81 0.33 -19.02 -2.72
N GLY A 82 -0.94 -19.44 -2.72
CA GLY A 82 -1.93 -19.03 -1.75
C GLY A 82 -2.52 -17.63 -2.02
N PRO A 83 -3.42 -17.16 -1.13
CA PRO A 83 -4.22 -15.98 -1.38
C PRO A 83 -3.53 -14.65 -1.06
N THR A 84 -2.32 -14.65 -0.50
CA THR A 84 -1.60 -13.45 -0.05
C THR A 84 -0.56 -12.95 -1.06
N ILE A 85 -0.93 -12.90 -2.33
CA ILE A 85 -0.07 -12.42 -3.42
C ILE A 85 -0.18 -10.89 -3.59
N ALA A 86 0.93 -10.17 -3.64
CA ALA A 86 0.93 -8.75 -3.97
C ALA A 86 0.87 -8.56 -5.49
N ASN A 87 0.00 -7.66 -5.96
CA ASN A 87 0.00 -7.26 -7.38
C ASN A 87 1.35 -6.66 -7.77
N ASN A 88 1.73 -6.83 -9.04
CA ASN A 88 3.00 -6.30 -9.59
C ASN A 88 3.10 -4.77 -9.53
N SER A 89 1.98 -4.07 -9.31
CA SER A 89 1.90 -2.62 -9.12
C SER A 89 2.19 -2.17 -7.69
N CYS A 90 2.21 -3.08 -6.72
CA CYS A 90 2.58 -2.74 -5.34
C CYS A 90 4.08 -2.50 -5.23
N SER A 91 4.47 -1.34 -4.69
CA SER A 91 5.85 -1.03 -4.36
C SER A 91 6.32 -1.80 -3.13
N ASP A 92 7.64 -1.95 -2.97
CA ASP A 92 8.23 -2.58 -1.79
C ASP A 92 7.85 -1.84 -0.51
N ALA A 93 7.83 -0.51 -0.56
CA ALA A 93 7.39 0.33 0.55
C ALA A 93 5.93 0.07 0.93
N ALA A 94 5.04 -0.15 -0.05
CA ALA A 94 3.64 -0.48 0.24
C ALA A 94 3.51 -1.86 0.88
N ILE A 95 4.29 -2.84 0.42
CA ILE A 95 4.35 -4.18 1.03
C ILE A 95 4.85 -4.07 2.47
N ILE A 96 5.99 -3.42 2.71
CA ILE A 96 6.57 -3.26 4.04
C ILE A 96 5.59 -2.57 4.99
N LYS A 97 4.94 -1.48 4.56
CA LYS A 97 3.94 -0.77 5.38
C LYS A 97 2.78 -1.69 5.78
N TRP A 98 2.26 -2.47 4.84
CA TRP A 98 1.19 -3.44 5.10
C TRP A 98 1.63 -4.51 6.11
N GLN A 99 2.88 -4.99 6.00
CA GLN A 99 3.44 -5.96 6.94
C GLN A 99 3.59 -5.38 8.35
N GLU A 100 4.06 -4.14 8.46
CA GLU A 100 4.17 -3.43 9.75
C GLU A 100 2.81 -3.32 10.45
N LEU A 101 1.77 -2.87 9.74
CA LEU A 101 0.42 -2.74 10.29
C LEU A 101 -0.17 -4.08 10.77
N ARG A 102 0.12 -5.18 10.06
CA ARG A 102 -0.36 -6.51 10.46
C ARG A 102 0.38 -7.05 11.66
N ARG A 103 1.70 -6.82 11.74
CA ARG A 103 2.47 -7.11 12.94
C ARG A 103 1.95 -6.35 14.16
N GLU A 104 1.60 -5.08 14.01
CA GLU A 104 1.04 -4.26 15.09
C GLU A 104 -0.32 -4.75 15.59
N THR A 105 -1.11 -5.35 14.71
CA THR A 105 -2.45 -5.86 15.02
C THR A 105 -2.48 -7.36 15.35
N GLY A 106 -1.32 -8.02 15.35
CA GLY A 106 -1.19 -9.46 15.62
C GLY A 106 -1.71 -10.35 14.49
N GLU A 107 -1.86 -9.80 13.29
CA GLU A 107 -2.24 -10.53 12.09
C GLU A 107 -1.01 -11.06 11.33
N SER A 108 -1.17 -12.13 10.53
CA SER A 108 -0.06 -12.67 9.71
C SER A 108 0.41 -11.64 8.69
N ASP A 109 1.71 -11.33 8.67
CA ASP A 109 2.35 -10.34 7.79
C ASP A 109 3.05 -10.97 6.57
N GLU A 110 2.72 -12.22 6.26
CA GLU A 110 3.27 -12.92 5.11
C GLU A 110 2.63 -12.43 3.82
N ILE A 111 3.46 -11.91 2.90
CA ILE A 111 3.06 -11.52 1.55
C ILE A 111 3.96 -12.23 0.55
N CYS A 112 3.35 -12.87 -0.44
CA CYS A 112 4.06 -13.39 -1.59
C CYS A 112 4.12 -12.33 -2.68
N ARG A 113 5.31 -12.00 -3.18
CA ARG A 113 5.45 -11.47 -4.54
C ARG A 113 6.06 -12.56 -5.41
N ILE A 114 5.37 -12.91 -6.49
CA ILE A 114 5.86 -13.94 -7.42
C ILE A 114 7.18 -13.46 -8.03
N ALA A 115 8.23 -14.26 -7.84
CA ALA A 115 9.49 -14.12 -8.53
C ALA A 115 9.38 -14.82 -9.88
N TRP A 116 9.61 -14.07 -10.95
CA TRP A 116 9.55 -14.58 -12.32
C TRP A 116 10.96 -14.86 -12.84
N TYR A 117 11.11 -15.95 -13.58
CA TYR A 117 12.30 -16.23 -14.37
C TYR A 117 11.97 -16.15 -15.85
N ASP A 118 12.72 -15.32 -16.56
CA ASP A 118 12.68 -15.21 -18.01
C ASP A 118 13.76 -16.14 -18.59
N ASP A 119 13.34 -17.21 -19.26
CA ASP A 119 14.23 -18.12 -19.97
C ASP A 119 14.52 -17.56 -21.37
N PRO A 120 15.75 -17.07 -21.63
CA PRO A 120 16.08 -16.46 -22.92
C PRO A 120 16.27 -17.49 -24.04
N PHE A 121 16.47 -18.77 -23.71
CA PHE A 121 16.67 -19.83 -24.70
C PHE A 121 15.34 -20.35 -25.21
N MET A 122 14.36 -20.51 -24.32
CA MET A 122 13.02 -20.99 -24.64
C MET A 122 12.04 -19.85 -24.97
N GLY A 123 12.37 -18.61 -24.59
CA GLY A 123 11.49 -17.45 -24.76
C GLY A 123 10.24 -17.51 -23.88
N LEU A 124 10.36 -18.11 -22.69
CA LEU A 124 9.25 -18.34 -21.76
C LEU A 124 9.52 -17.63 -20.44
N THR A 125 8.45 -17.15 -19.80
CA THR A 125 8.48 -16.62 -18.43
C THR A 125 7.68 -17.55 -17.53
N TYR A 126 8.26 -17.98 -16.41
CA TYR A 126 7.58 -18.86 -15.46
C TYR A 126 7.91 -18.46 -14.01
N PRO A 127 7.02 -18.74 -13.05
CA PRO A 127 7.25 -18.40 -11.67
C PRO A 127 8.29 -19.36 -11.06
N ILE A 128 9.21 -18.83 -10.28
CA ILE A 128 10.28 -19.60 -9.61
C ILE A 128 10.17 -19.58 -8.08
N GLY A 129 9.18 -18.88 -7.53
CA GLY A 129 8.93 -18.82 -6.10
C GLY A 129 8.25 -17.52 -5.65
N CYS A 130 8.18 -17.33 -4.34
CA CYS A 130 7.76 -16.08 -3.71
C CYS A 130 8.96 -15.37 -3.09
N ALA A 131 9.05 -14.06 -3.34
CA ALA A 131 9.96 -13.17 -2.64
C ALA A 131 9.16 -12.27 -1.68
N VAL A 132 9.68 -12.09 -0.47
CA VAL A 132 9.15 -11.15 0.52
C VAL A 132 10.14 -9.99 0.61
N PRO A 133 9.75 -8.75 0.26
CA PRO A 133 10.58 -7.59 0.51
C PRO A 133 10.87 -7.45 2.01
N VAL A 134 12.14 -7.21 2.35
CA VAL A 134 12.56 -6.95 3.73
C VAL A 134 13.33 -5.63 3.78
N MET A 135 13.11 -4.85 4.83
CA MET A 135 13.97 -3.69 5.08
C MET A 135 15.34 -4.15 5.55
N VAL A 136 16.38 -3.77 4.81
CA VAL A 136 17.77 -3.96 5.20
C VAL A 136 18.32 -2.61 5.66
N VAL A 137 18.51 -2.45 6.97
CA VAL A 137 19.22 -1.28 7.51
C VAL A 137 20.71 -1.60 7.46
N THR A 138 21.43 -1.04 6.49
CA THR A 138 22.89 -1.11 6.49
C THR A 138 23.43 -0.01 7.40
N ASP A 139 24.13 -0.36 8.49
CA ASP A 139 24.82 0.55 9.42
C ASP A 139 25.98 1.36 8.79
N ALA A 140 26.00 1.52 7.46
CA ALA A 140 27.06 2.18 6.71
C ALA A 140 26.87 3.71 6.67
N SER A 141 26.79 4.33 7.84
CA SER A 141 27.12 5.75 8.01
C SER A 141 27.40 6.02 9.48
N ARG A 142 28.61 5.70 9.91
CA ARG A 142 29.20 6.26 11.12
C ARG A 142 30.59 6.81 10.81
#